data_AF-A0A9P6XVE6-F1
#
_entry.id   AF-A0A9P6XVE6-F1
#
_cell.length_a   1.000
_cell.length_b   1.000
_cell.length_c   1.000
_cell.angle_alpha   90.00
_cell.angle_beta   90.00
_cell.angle_gamma   90.00
#
_symmetry.space_group_name_H-M   'P 1'
#
loop_
_entity.id
_entity.type
_entity.pdbx_description
1 polymer ?
#
loop_
_entity_poly.entity_id
_entity_poly.type
_entity_poly.pdbx_seq_one_letter_code
_entity_poly.pdbx_strand_id
1 'polypeptide(L)'
;MAMKSRVALHAGHVIRLRKKFIESIGKRKKVPSGTLIVEVGTLIAEVGTFIVEVGTLIVELGNGLIAQWLNFMKDNGLIVSPSQFTINCSHAETNAINAVAKMAKSKNHTNHNQNKKAHRNGIKKAATHKYRSQKGLDAKFLRNQRFAKKGTQKALAAAIKK
;
A
#
# COMPACT_ATOMS: atom_id res chain seq x y z
N MET A 1 59.63 -7.41 18.22
CA MET A 1 59.42 -8.59 17.34
C MET A 1 58.11 -9.36 17.66
N ALA A 2 56.99 -8.71 18.02
CA ALA A 2 55.82 -9.42 18.58
C ALA A 2 54.45 -9.03 18.00
N MET A 3 54.39 -8.36 16.83
CA MET A 3 53.10 -7.97 16.22
C MET A 3 52.73 -8.80 14.97
N LYS A 4 53.68 -9.51 14.34
CA LYS A 4 53.41 -10.33 13.15
C LYS A 4 52.80 -11.71 13.48
N SER A 5 52.92 -12.21 14.71
CA SER A 5 52.37 -13.52 15.11
C SER A 5 50.86 -13.48 15.42
N ARG A 6 50.32 -12.36 15.92
CA ARG A 6 48.92 -12.26 16.37
C ARG A 6 47.93 -12.25 15.19
N VAL A 7 48.28 -11.63 14.08
CA VAL A 7 47.47 -11.58 12.85
C VAL A 7 47.45 -12.94 12.14
N ALA A 8 48.58 -13.66 12.11
CA ALA A 8 48.65 -15.01 11.56
C ALA A 8 47.81 -16.03 12.36
N LEU A 9 47.81 -15.91 13.69
CA LEU A 9 46.99 -16.73 14.57
C LEU A 9 45.48 -16.47 14.37
N HIS A 10 45.07 -15.22 14.15
CA HIS A 10 43.67 -14.88 13.91
C HIS A 10 43.17 -15.37 12.54
N ALA A 11 43.98 -15.19 11.49
CA ALA A 11 43.66 -15.72 10.16
C ALA A 11 43.55 -17.26 10.16
N GLY A 12 44.47 -17.96 10.85
CA GLY A 12 44.42 -19.41 11.00
C GLY A 12 43.20 -19.90 11.78
N HIS A 13 42.75 -19.15 12.79
CA HIS A 13 41.55 -19.48 13.57
C HIS A 13 40.28 -19.34 12.73
N VAL A 14 40.17 -18.27 11.94
CA VAL A 14 39.03 -18.04 11.04
C VAL A 14 38.95 -19.10 9.94
N ILE A 15 40.08 -19.50 9.34
CA ILE A 15 40.12 -20.58 8.36
C ILE A 15 39.74 -21.92 8.99
N ARG A 16 40.20 -22.20 10.21
CA ARG A 16 39.85 -23.42 10.96
C ARG A 16 38.36 -23.48 11.32
N LEU A 17 37.77 -22.36 11.73
CA LEU A 17 36.33 -22.25 11.98
C LEU A 17 35.52 -22.43 10.69
N ARG A 18 35.99 -21.87 9.57
CA ARG A 18 35.36 -22.03 8.26
C ARG A 18 35.45 -23.48 7.75
N LYS A 19 36.56 -24.18 7.99
CA LYS A 19 36.73 -25.59 7.63
C LYS A 19 35.85 -26.51 8.47
N LYS A 20 35.75 -26.27 9.79
CA LYS A 20 34.81 -26.97 10.68
C LYS A 20 33.35 -26.71 10.31
N PHE A 21 33.02 -25.48 9.90
CA PHE A 21 31.68 -25.14 9.43
C PHE A 21 31.34 -25.91 8.13
N ILE A 22 32.25 -25.94 7.15
CA ILE A 22 32.06 -26.69 5.90
C ILE A 22 31.96 -28.21 6.14
N GLU A 23 32.79 -28.77 7.02
CA GLU A 23 32.69 -30.19 7.42
C GLU A 23 31.37 -30.50 8.17
N SER A 24 30.81 -29.53 8.90
CA SER A 24 29.51 -29.64 9.55
C SER A 24 28.34 -29.67 8.56
N ILE A 25 28.46 -29.03 7.39
CA ILE A 25 27.42 -29.06 6.35
C ILE A 25 27.40 -30.42 5.61
N GLY A 26 28.52 -31.16 5.63
CA GLY A 26 28.69 -32.43 4.92
C GLY A 26 28.03 -33.66 5.56
N LYS A 27 27.50 -33.58 6.78
CA LYS A 27 26.87 -34.72 7.48
C LYS A 27 25.34 -34.61 7.49
N ARG A 28 24.72 -34.56 6.31
CA ARG A 28 23.26 -34.71 6.20
C ARG A 28 22.92 -36.20 6.23
N LYS A 29 22.60 -36.73 7.42
CA LYS A 29 21.85 -38.00 7.52
C LYS A 29 20.61 -37.87 6.63
N LYS A 30 20.34 -38.88 5.81
CA LYS A 30 19.19 -38.93 4.90
C LYS A 30 17.91 -39.03 5.73
N VAL A 31 17.41 -37.88 6.19
CA VAL A 31 16.12 -37.79 6.88
C VAL A 31 15.00 -37.98 5.85
N PRO A 32 13.95 -38.74 6.17
CA PRO A 32 12.84 -38.97 5.26
C PRO A 32 12.26 -37.62 4.83
N SER A 33 11.94 -37.50 3.54
CA SER A 33 11.46 -36.25 2.92
C SER A 33 10.28 -35.62 3.67
N GLY A 34 9.43 -36.44 4.30
CA GLY A 34 8.33 -35.99 5.15
C GLY A 34 8.77 -35.17 6.38
N THR A 35 9.85 -35.55 7.06
CA THR A 35 10.34 -34.82 8.25
C THR A 35 10.93 -33.46 7.87
N LEU A 36 11.66 -33.39 6.76
CA LEU A 36 12.19 -32.12 6.25
C LEU A 36 11.09 -31.14 5.85
N ILE A 37 9.99 -31.63 5.28
CA ILE A 37 8.83 -30.81 4.92
C ILE A 37 8.17 -30.25 6.18
N VAL A 38 8.03 -31.06 7.23
CA VAL A 38 7.47 -30.62 8.51
C VAL A 38 8.38 -29.59 9.18
N GLU A 39 9.70 -29.83 9.24
CA GLU A 39 10.67 -28.90 9.82
C GLU A 39 10.74 -27.55 9.07
N VAL A 40 10.70 -27.59 7.74
CA VAL A 40 10.63 -26.37 6.92
C VAL A 40 9.27 -25.68 7.10
N GLY A 41 8.18 -26.44 7.21
CA GLY A 41 6.84 -25.91 7.46
C GLY A 41 6.71 -25.24 8.82
N THR A 42 7.27 -25.82 9.89
CA THR A 42 7.30 -25.21 11.23
C THR A 42 8.16 -23.96 11.25
N LEU A 43 9.32 -23.96 10.60
CA LEU A 43 10.16 -22.77 10.46
C LEU A 43 9.44 -21.63 9.71
N ILE A 44 8.70 -21.94 8.65
CA ILE A 44 7.91 -20.94 7.93
C ILE A 44 6.79 -20.38 8.83
N ALA A 45 6.14 -21.23 9.62
CA ALA A 45 5.11 -20.81 10.57
C ALA A 45 5.69 -19.90 11.66
N GLU A 46 6.84 -20.22 12.24
CA GLU A 46 7.55 -19.41 13.24
C GLU A 46 8.01 -18.06 12.68
N VAL A 47 8.53 -18.03 11.44
CA VAL A 47 8.87 -16.78 10.77
C VAL A 47 7.59 -15.97 10.49
N GLY A 48 6.50 -16.63 10.13
CA GLY A 48 5.19 -16.01 9.95
C GLY A 48 4.65 -15.37 11.23
N THR A 49 4.72 -16.07 12.37
CA THR A 49 4.29 -15.52 13.66
C THR A 49 5.18 -14.35 14.10
N PHE A 50 6.50 -14.44 13.90
CA PHE A 50 7.42 -13.34 14.19
C PHE A 50 7.10 -12.08 13.37
N ILE A 51 6.76 -12.22 12.08
CA ILE A 51 6.37 -11.09 11.23
C ILE A 51 5.07 -10.45 11.74
N VAL A 52 4.10 -11.26 12.18
CA VAL A 52 2.84 -10.76 12.75
C VAL A 52 3.07 -10.03 14.07
N GLU A 53 3.94 -10.54 14.94
CA GLU A 53 4.32 -9.88 16.20
C GLU A 53 5.05 -8.55 15.95
N VAL A 54 6.00 -8.51 15.03
CA VAL A 54 6.67 -7.25 14.64
C VAL A 54 5.67 -6.28 14.00
N GLY A 55 4.76 -6.77 13.15
CA GLY A 55 3.72 -5.96 12.52
C GLY A 55 2.73 -5.37 13.53
N THR A 56 2.31 -6.14 14.53
CA THR A 56 1.43 -5.67 15.60
C THR A 56 2.12 -4.63 16.47
N LEU A 57 3.39 -4.83 16.86
CA LEU A 57 4.18 -3.83 17.58
C LEU A 57 4.31 -2.50 16.81
N ILE A 58 4.53 -2.56 15.49
CA ILE A 58 4.60 -1.35 14.65
C ILE A 58 3.26 -0.60 14.65
N VAL A 59 2.15 -1.33 14.55
CA VAL A 59 0.79 -0.75 14.57
C VAL A 59 0.49 -0.15 15.94
N GLU A 60 0.85 -0.80 17.03
CA GLU A 60 0.65 -0.29 18.39
C GLU A 60 1.47 0.98 18.66
N LEU A 61 2.75 0.99 18.29
CA LEU A 61 3.61 2.18 18.39
C LEU A 61 3.08 3.32 17.51
N GLY A 62 2.64 3.01 16.29
CA GLY A 62 2.02 3.98 15.39
C GLY A 62 0.74 4.58 15.95
N ASN A 63 -0.14 3.74 16.51
CA ASN A 63 -1.39 4.18 17.14
C ASN A 63 -1.12 5.03 18.39
N GLY A 64 -0.12 4.66 19.22
CA GLY A 64 0.30 5.44 20.38
C GLY A 64 0.82 6.83 20.00
N LEU A 65 1.65 6.93 18.96
CA LEU A 65 2.14 8.20 18.44
C LEU A 65 1.01 9.07 17.87
N ILE A 66 0.06 8.46 17.13
CA ILE A 66 -1.12 9.15 16.62
C ILE A 66 -1.99 9.65 17.78
N ALA A 67 -2.18 8.86 18.84
CA ALA A 67 -2.95 9.25 20.01
C ALA A 67 -2.28 10.40 20.79
N GLN A 68 -0.96 10.34 21.00
CA GLN A 68 -0.19 11.42 21.62
C GLN A 68 -0.28 12.71 20.79
N TRP A 69 -0.13 12.61 19.47
CA TRP A 69 -0.27 13.75 18.57
C TRP A 69 -1.70 14.31 18.55
N LEU A 70 -2.71 13.45 18.56
CA LEU A 70 -4.11 13.87 18.62
C LEU A 70 -4.43 14.59 19.93
N ASN A 71 -3.89 14.12 21.06
CA ASN A 71 -4.03 14.78 22.36
C ASN A 71 -3.32 16.14 22.37
N PHE A 72 -2.09 16.22 21.84
CA PHE A 72 -1.39 17.49 21.66
C PHE A 72 -2.18 18.49 20.78
N MET A 73 -2.82 18.02 19.71
CA MET A 73 -3.67 18.85 18.85
C MET A 73 -4.95 19.33 19.56
N LYS A 74 -5.54 18.50 20.44
CA LYS A 74 -6.67 18.88 21.29
C LYS A 74 -6.28 19.92 22.34
N ASP A 75 -5.11 19.75 22.97
CA ASP A 75 -4.60 20.67 23.99
C ASP A 75 -4.26 22.06 23.42
N ASN A 76 -3.95 22.13 22.11
CA ASN A 76 -3.74 23.37 21.37
C ASN A 76 -4.98 23.88 20.62
N GLY A 77 -6.17 23.31 20.90
CA GLY A 77 -7.46 23.80 20.36
C GLY A 77 -7.71 23.51 18.87
N LEU A 78 -6.95 22.59 18.25
CA LEU A 78 -7.05 22.26 16.82
C LEU A 78 -7.74 20.88 16.65
N ILE A 79 -9.07 20.83 16.77
CA ILE A 79 -9.83 19.58 16.58
C ILE A 79 -10.10 19.31 15.10
N VAL A 80 -9.68 18.13 14.60
CA VAL A 80 -10.12 17.54 13.33
C VAL A 80 -11.03 16.34 13.63
N SER A 81 -12.34 16.55 13.58
CA SER A 81 -13.33 15.45 13.56
C SER A 81 -13.65 15.09 12.10
N PRO A 82 -13.56 13.81 11.67
CA PRO A 82 -13.74 13.42 10.26
C PRO A 82 -15.17 13.51 9.73
N SER A 83 -16.17 13.76 10.59
CA SER A 83 -17.58 13.81 10.19
C SER A 83 -18.29 15.13 10.52
N GLN A 84 -17.67 16.03 11.27
CA GLN A 84 -18.22 17.34 11.59
C GLN A 84 -17.08 18.34 11.69
N PHE A 85 -16.84 19.09 10.61
CA PHE A 85 -16.08 20.34 10.64
C PHE A 85 -16.91 21.38 11.40
N THR A 86 -16.99 21.23 12.72
CA THR A 86 -17.52 22.24 13.63
C THR A 86 -16.48 22.46 14.71
N ILE A 87 -15.82 23.60 14.61
CA ILE A 87 -15.00 24.16 15.67
C ILE A 87 -15.94 24.38 16.85
N ASN A 88 -15.73 23.64 17.95
CA ASN A 88 -16.38 23.97 19.22
C ASN A 88 -15.67 25.18 19.83
N CYS A 89 -15.84 26.35 19.21
CA CYS A 89 -15.65 27.61 19.91
C CYS A 89 -16.90 27.85 20.77
N SER A 90 -16.71 28.32 22.00
CA SER A 90 -17.83 28.64 22.88
C SER A 90 -18.80 29.57 22.13
N HIS A 91 -20.09 29.24 22.15
CA HIS A 91 -21.12 29.97 21.38
C HIS A 91 -21.29 31.43 21.84
N ALA A 92 -20.58 31.86 22.88
CA ALA A 92 -20.53 33.23 23.36
C ALA A 92 -19.50 34.10 22.60
N GLU A 93 -18.38 33.53 22.14
CA GLU A 93 -17.29 34.28 21.49
C GLU A 93 -17.45 34.39 19.97
N THR A 94 -18.17 33.44 19.36
CA THR A 94 -18.44 33.42 17.91
C THR A 94 -19.39 34.53 17.46
N ASN A 95 -20.31 34.99 18.32
CA ASN A 95 -21.28 36.03 17.96
C ASN A 95 -20.64 37.42 17.86
N ALA A 96 -19.63 37.73 18.67
CA ALA A 96 -18.93 39.02 18.63
C ALA A 96 -18.06 39.16 17.37
N ILE A 97 -17.32 38.11 16.98
CA ILE A 97 -16.50 38.10 15.76
C ILE A 97 -17.38 38.09 14.51
N ASN A 98 -18.48 37.33 14.53
CA ASN A 98 -19.42 37.30 13.42
C ASN A 98 -20.18 38.63 13.25
N ALA A 99 -20.49 39.38 14.31
CA ALA A 99 -21.14 40.69 14.20
C ALA A 99 -20.25 41.73 13.50
N VAL A 100 -18.95 41.74 13.81
CA VAL A 100 -17.96 42.62 13.14
C VAL A 100 -17.72 42.17 11.70
N ALA A 101 -17.64 40.85 11.45
CA ALA A 101 -17.54 40.30 10.10
C ALA A 101 -18.83 40.49 9.26
N LYS A 102 -20.01 40.61 9.88
CA LYS A 102 -21.30 40.86 9.21
C LYS A 102 -21.41 42.26 8.62
N MET A 103 -20.63 43.22 9.13
CA MET A 103 -20.56 44.58 8.60
C MET A 103 -19.60 44.70 7.41
N ALA A 104 -18.66 43.77 7.27
CA ALA A 104 -17.69 43.76 6.19
C ALA A 104 -18.17 42.83 5.06
N LYS A 105 -18.52 43.41 3.90
CA LYS A 105 -18.89 42.62 2.73
C LYS A 105 -17.74 41.69 2.31
N SER A 106 -17.95 40.38 2.38
CA SER A 106 -17.01 39.38 1.87
C SER A 106 -17.17 39.18 0.35
N LYS A 107 -16.15 38.60 -0.31
CA LYS A 107 -16.23 38.27 -1.73
C LYS A 107 -17.18 37.08 -1.96
N ASN A 108 -18.25 37.29 -2.72
CA ASN A 108 -19.30 36.29 -2.95
C ASN A 108 -18.89 35.13 -3.88
N HIS A 109 -17.90 35.32 -4.76
CA HIS A 109 -17.43 34.28 -5.69
C HIS A 109 -16.00 34.55 -6.19
N THR A 110 -15.19 33.50 -6.42
CA THR A 110 -13.90 33.63 -7.10
C THR A 110 -13.49 32.41 -7.92
N ASN A 111 -13.02 32.66 -9.15
CA ASN A 111 -12.43 31.67 -10.04
C ASN A 111 -10.88 31.77 -10.12
N HIS A 112 -10.26 32.64 -9.32
CA HIS A 112 -8.87 33.06 -9.53
C HIS A 112 -7.83 31.92 -9.46
N ASN A 113 -8.02 30.97 -8.54
CA ASN A 113 -7.06 29.87 -8.33
C ASN A 113 -7.55 28.53 -8.91
N GLN A 114 -8.68 28.48 -9.62
CA GLN A 114 -9.21 27.20 -10.11
C GLN A 114 -8.33 26.64 -11.23
N ASN A 115 -7.95 27.47 -12.21
CA ASN A 115 -7.06 27.06 -13.30
C ASN A 115 -5.70 26.61 -12.76
N LYS A 116 -5.10 27.38 -11.84
CA LYS A 116 -3.81 27.02 -11.23
C LYS A 116 -3.85 25.65 -10.56
N LYS A 117 -4.93 25.33 -9.82
CA LYS A 117 -5.13 23.99 -9.22
C LYS A 117 -5.30 22.90 -10.28
N ALA A 118 -6.10 23.14 -11.31
CA ALA A 118 -6.35 22.17 -12.38
C ALA A 118 -5.06 21.83 -13.16
N HIS A 119 -4.17 22.81 -13.34
CA HIS A 119 -2.92 22.61 -14.06
C HIS A 119 -1.77 22.02 -13.22
N ARG A 120 -1.82 22.04 -11.88
CA ARG A 120 -0.77 21.40 -11.03
C ARG A 120 -0.55 19.93 -11.37
N ASN A 121 -1.63 19.18 -11.58
CA ASN A 121 -1.60 17.77 -11.97
C ASN A 121 -1.85 17.57 -13.49
N GLY A 122 -2.10 18.67 -14.21
CA GLY A 122 -2.51 18.70 -15.60
C GLY A 122 -3.96 18.25 -15.84
N ILE A 123 -4.63 18.91 -16.79
CA ILE A 123 -5.98 18.52 -17.24
C ILE A 123 -5.85 17.28 -18.12
N LYS A 124 -6.22 16.11 -17.59
CA LYS A 124 -6.13 14.84 -18.33
C LYS A 124 -7.31 14.67 -19.27
N LYS A 125 -7.05 14.20 -20.49
CA LYS A 125 -8.08 13.80 -21.46
C LYS A 125 -8.60 12.41 -21.11
N ALA A 126 -9.85 12.12 -21.49
CA ALA A 126 -10.38 10.76 -21.38
C ALA A 126 -9.52 9.78 -22.19
N ALA A 127 -9.28 8.58 -21.65
CA ALA A 127 -8.52 7.56 -22.33
C ALA A 127 -9.28 7.03 -23.56
N THR A 128 -8.61 7.00 -24.71
CA THR A 128 -9.16 6.42 -25.94
C THR A 128 -8.66 4.99 -26.10
N HIS A 129 -9.57 4.03 -26.12
CA HIS A 129 -9.28 2.63 -26.45
C HIS A 129 -9.76 2.29 -27.85
N LYS A 130 -9.10 1.32 -28.52
CA LYS A 130 -9.48 0.84 -29.86
C LYS A 130 -10.95 0.38 -29.92
N TYR A 131 -11.43 -0.24 -28.85
CA TYR A 131 -12.81 -0.65 -28.70
C TYR A 131 -13.39 -0.01 -27.45
N ARG A 132 -14.46 0.79 -27.62
CA ARG A 132 -15.20 1.39 -26.50
C ARG A 132 -16.21 0.40 -25.92
N SER A 133 -16.71 0.69 -24.72
CA SER A 133 -17.83 -0.07 -24.14
C SER A 133 -19.07 0.08 -25.03
N GLN A 134 -19.76 -1.03 -25.30
CA GLN A 134 -21.04 -1.06 -26.03
C GLN A 134 -22.26 -0.82 -25.13
N LYS A 135 -22.04 -0.34 -23.89
CA LYS A 135 -23.11 -0.05 -22.93
C LYS A 135 -23.92 1.15 -23.43
N GLY A 136 -25.25 1.00 -23.49
CA GLY A 136 -26.16 2.04 -24.01
C GLY A 136 -26.42 1.97 -25.52
N LEU A 137 -25.85 0.98 -26.23
CA LEU A 137 -26.29 0.68 -27.60
C LEU A 137 -27.62 -0.09 -27.59
N ASP A 138 -28.35 -0.01 -28.70
CA ASP A 138 -29.66 -0.68 -28.85
C ASP A 138 -29.58 -2.19 -28.54
N ALA A 139 -30.49 -2.66 -27.70
CA ALA A 139 -30.55 -4.05 -27.27
C ALA A 139 -30.81 -5.01 -28.44
N LYS A 140 -31.61 -4.62 -29.44
CA LYS A 140 -31.86 -5.47 -30.61
C LYS A 140 -30.60 -5.62 -31.46
N PHE A 141 -29.89 -4.51 -31.71
CA PHE A 141 -28.60 -4.53 -32.39
C PHE A 141 -27.57 -5.42 -31.67
N LEU A 142 -27.43 -5.26 -30.34
CA LEU A 142 -26.49 -6.06 -29.55
C LEU A 142 -26.82 -7.55 -29.60
N ARG A 143 -28.12 -7.91 -29.52
CA ARG A 143 -28.56 -9.30 -29.62
C ARG A 143 -28.20 -9.90 -30.99
N ASN A 144 -28.45 -9.16 -32.07
CA ASN A 144 -28.08 -9.60 -33.42
C ASN A 144 -26.56 -9.75 -33.59
N GLN A 145 -25.78 -8.75 -33.13
CA GLN A 145 -24.32 -8.77 -33.20
C GLN A 145 -23.73 -10.00 -32.48
N ARG A 146 -24.30 -10.40 -31.33
CA ARG A 146 -23.89 -11.62 -30.61
C ARG A 146 -24.11 -12.88 -31.44
N PHE A 147 -25.26 -13.01 -32.09
CA PHE A 147 -25.55 -14.16 -32.94
C PHE A 147 -24.66 -14.21 -34.19
N ALA A 148 -24.47 -13.07 -34.85
CA ALA A 148 -23.58 -12.95 -36.00
C ALA A 148 -22.15 -13.38 -35.66
N LYS A 149 -21.57 -12.82 -34.58
CA LYS A 149 -20.22 -13.19 -34.10
C LYS A 149 -20.09 -14.68 -33.80
N LYS A 150 -21.10 -15.27 -33.16
CA LYS A 150 -21.14 -16.72 -32.85
C LYS A 150 -21.14 -17.57 -34.13
N GLY A 151 -21.89 -17.16 -35.16
CA GLY A 151 -21.89 -17.82 -36.46
C GLY A 151 -20.53 -17.75 -37.16
N THR A 152 -19.93 -16.57 -37.22
CA THR A 152 -18.60 -16.36 -37.83
C THR A 152 -17.53 -17.19 -37.13
N GLN A 153 -17.53 -17.24 -35.78
CA GLN A 153 -16.59 -18.05 -35.01
C GLN A 153 -16.70 -19.54 -35.33
N LYS A 154 -17.92 -20.08 -35.48
CA LYS A 154 -18.13 -21.48 -35.87
C LYS A 154 -17.61 -21.78 -37.27
N ALA A 155 -17.89 -20.90 -38.24
CA ALA A 155 -17.42 -21.06 -39.61
C ALA A 155 -15.89 -21.02 -39.70
N LEU A 156 -15.25 -20.07 -39.00
CA LEU A 156 -13.79 -20.00 -38.89
C LEU A 156 -13.20 -21.27 -38.25
N ALA A 157 -13.79 -21.75 -37.16
CA ALA A 157 -13.33 -22.97 -36.51
C ALA A 157 -13.45 -24.21 -37.41
N ALA A 158 -14.51 -24.30 -38.23
CA ALA A 158 -14.67 -25.38 -39.20
C ALA A 158 -13.66 -25.27 -40.36
N ALA A 159 -13.33 -24.05 -40.80
CA ALA A 159 -12.33 -23.82 -41.84
C ALA A 159 -10.91 -24.17 -41.38
N ILE A 160 -10.58 -23.87 -40.11
CA ILE A 160 -9.26 -24.20 -39.51
C ILE A 160 -9.09 -25.71 -39.27
N LYS A 161 -10.19 -26.44 -39.05
CA LYS A 161 -10.17 -27.89 -38.80
C LYS A 161 -10.04 -28.75 -40.07
N LYS A 162 -10.16 -28.15 -41.26
CA LYS A 162 -9.90 -28.83 -42.54
C LYS A 162 -8.41 -28.74 -42.87
#